data_AF-A0A0M2UB39-F1
#
_entry.id   AF-A0A0M2UB39-F1
#
_cell.length_a   1.000
_cell.length_b   1.000
_cell.length_c   1.000
_cell.angle_alpha   90.00
_cell.angle_beta   90.00
_cell.angle_gamma   90.00
#
_symmetry.space_group_name_H-M   'P 1'
#
loop_
_entity.id
_entity.type
_entity.pdbx_description
1 polymer ?
#
loop_
_entity_poly.entity_id
_entity_poly.type
_entity_poly.pdbx_seq_one_letter_code
_entity_poly.pdbx_strand_id
1 'polypeptide(L)'
;MNRVVLVAKALSDPVRVRMLEMLTQAADEAGAGKPGGMCVCHFVKELGMGQSRVSYHMRVLREAGLVAELQVGKWTYYSLQRYALTGFIRDLEDRLTAAAGE
;
A
#
# COMPACT_ATOMS: atom_id res chain seq x y z
N MET A 1 -8.44 12.11 11.41
CA MET A 1 -8.48 12.19 9.93
C MET A 1 -9.42 11.11 9.43
N ASN A 2 -10.33 11.41 8.49
CA ASN A 2 -11.26 10.42 7.93
C ASN A 2 -10.50 9.32 7.16
N ARG A 3 -10.70 8.05 7.51
CA ARG A 3 -10.05 6.88 6.86
C ARG A 3 -10.28 6.88 5.34
N VAL A 4 -11.48 7.22 4.88
CA VAL A 4 -11.82 7.31 3.46
C VAL A 4 -10.95 8.36 2.77
N VAL A 5 -10.78 9.53 3.39
CA VAL A 5 -9.91 10.60 2.84
C VAL A 5 -8.44 10.20 2.85
N LEU A 6 -7.97 9.50 3.89
CA LEU A 6 -6.58 9.01 3.97
C LEU A 6 -6.27 8.03 2.83
N VAL A 7 -7.12 7.02 2.66
CA VAL A 7 -6.95 5.99 1.62
C VAL A 7 -7.12 6.62 0.23
N ALA A 8 -8.12 7.46 0.02
CA ALA A 8 -8.31 8.15 -1.26
C ALA A 8 -7.10 9.02 -1.64
N LYS A 9 -6.55 9.79 -0.70
CA LYS A 9 -5.31 10.56 -0.92
C LYS A 9 -4.13 9.64 -1.23
N ALA A 10 -4.00 8.51 -0.54
CA ALA A 10 -2.95 7.55 -0.83
C ALA A 10 -3.11 6.92 -2.23
N LEU A 11 -4.33 6.65 -2.68
CA LEU A 11 -4.60 6.07 -4.00
C LEU A 11 -4.59 7.09 -5.16
N SER A 12 -4.63 8.40 -4.87
CA SER A 12 -4.67 9.44 -5.91
C SER A 12 -3.31 9.73 -6.59
N ASP A 13 -2.28 8.95 -6.30
CA ASP A 13 -0.94 9.12 -6.88
C ASP A 13 -0.56 7.87 -7.69
N PRO A 14 -0.21 8.02 -8.97
CA PRO A 14 0.04 6.90 -9.86
C PRO A 14 1.25 6.06 -9.43
N VAL A 15 2.26 6.66 -8.81
CA VAL A 15 3.42 5.93 -8.30
C VAL A 15 3.00 4.99 -7.17
N ARG A 16 2.11 5.46 -6.28
CA ARG A 16 1.60 4.64 -5.18
C ARG A 16 0.72 3.50 -5.69
N VAL A 17 -0.13 3.74 -6.67
CA VAL A 17 -0.90 2.67 -7.34
C VAL A 17 0.04 1.65 -7.97
N ARG A 18 1.07 2.10 -8.69
CA ARG A 18 2.07 1.21 -9.30
C ARG A 18 2.82 0.37 -8.26
N MET A 19 3.19 0.96 -7.13
CA MET A 19 3.81 0.23 -6.02
C MET A 19 2.90 -0.86 -5.45
N LEU A 20 1.58 -0.60 -5.32
CA LEU A 20 0.60 -1.59 -4.87
C LEU A 20 0.42 -2.74 -5.89
N GLU A 21 0.45 -2.43 -7.19
CA GLU A 21 0.46 -3.46 -8.25
C GLU A 21 1.69 -4.37 -8.14
N MET A 22 2.87 -3.79 -7.96
CA MET A 22 4.12 -4.55 -7.78
C MET A 22 4.06 -5.46 -6.53
N LEU A 23 3.49 -4.97 -5.42
CA LEU A 23 3.28 -5.77 -4.22
C LEU A 23 2.28 -6.89 -4.42
N THR A 24 1.27 -6.69 -5.27
CA THR A 24 0.29 -7.73 -5.63
C THR A 24 0.98 -8.88 -6.35
N GLN A 25 1.84 -8.56 -7.33
CA GLN A 25 2.61 -9.56 -8.09
C GLN A 25 3.61 -10.32 -7.20
N ALA A 26 4.29 -9.61 -6.29
CA ALA A 26 5.26 -10.22 -5.38
C ALA A 26 4.62 -11.12 -4.30
N ALA A 27 3.35 -10.87 -3.94
CA ALA A 27 2.63 -11.71 -2.98
C ALA A 27 2.34 -13.11 -3.54
N ASP A 28 2.21 -13.24 -4.86
CA ASP A 28 1.98 -14.53 -5.54
C ASP A 28 3.28 -15.35 -5.68
N GLU A 29 4.44 -14.71 -5.55
CA GLU A 29 5.77 -15.33 -5.57
C GLU A 29 6.27 -15.78 -4.18
N ALA A 30 5.45 -15.63 -3.13
CA ALA A 30 5.80 -16.02 -1.77
C ALA A 30 5.88 -17.56 -1.63
N GLY A 31 7.03 -18.11 -2.00
CA GLY A 31 7.40 -19.52 -1.87
C GLY A 31 8.92 -19.69 -1.73
N ALA A 32 9.33 -20.76 -1.04
CA ALA A 32 10.72 -21.17 -0.79
C ALA A 32 11.64 -20.08 -0.19
N GLY A 33 11.39 -19.68 1.06
CA GLY A 33 12.40 -19.01 1.90
C GLY A 33 12.56 -17.50 1.71
N LYS A 34 11.68 -16.83 0.97
CA LYS A 34 11.61 -15.36 0.91
C LYS A 34 10.54 -14.82 1.86
N PRO A 35 10.79 -13.74 2.62
CA PRO A 35 9.72 -13.05 3.35
C PRO A 35 8.65 -12.60 2.35
N GLY A 36 7.38 -12.86 2.64
CA GLY A 36 6.27 -12.43 1.79
C GLY A 36 6.22 -10.91 1.70
N GLY A 37 6.77 -10.35 0.62
CA GLY A 37 6.84 -8.90 0.41
C GLY A 37 8.03 -8.46 -0.44
N MET A 38 8.06 -7.16 -0.75
CA MET A 38 9.09 -6.54 -1.58
C MET A 38 9.96 -5.58 -0.75
N CYS A 39 11.28 -5.67 -0.93
CA CYS A 39 12.22 -4.76 -0.27
C CYS A 39 12.24 -3.38 -0.97
N VAL A 40 12.55 -2.32 -0.20
CA VAL A 40 12.77 -0.94 -0.70
C VAL A 40 13.71 -0.90 -1.91
N CYS A 41 14.77 -1.71 -1.93
CA CYS A 41 15.75 -1.72 -3.03
C CYS A 41 15.15 -2.13 -4.38
N HIS A 42 14.13 -3.01 -4.39
CA HIS A 42 13.43 -3.39 -5.62
C HIS A 42 12.63 -2.22 -6.19
N PHE A 43 11.92 -1.46 -5.35
CA PHE A 43 11.20 -0.27 -5.81
C PHE A 43 12.15 0.81 -6.36
N VAL A 44 13.29 1.02 -5.72
CA VAL A 44 14.32 1.96 -6.20
C VAL A 44 14.80 1.55 -7.60
N LYS A 45 15.07 0.27 -7.81
CA LYS A 45 15.52 -0.28 -9.08
C LYS A 45 14.44 -0.18 -10.18
N GLU A 46 13.25 -0.68 -9.91
CA GLU A 46 12.17 -0.77 -10.92
C GLU A 46 11.54 0.58 -11.26
N LEU A 47 11.48 1.51 -10.30
CA LEU A 47 10.87 2.82 -10.51
C LEU A 47 11.88 3.92 -10.83
N GLY A 48 13.19 3.62 -10.80
CA GLY A 48 14.25 4.61 -11.03
C GLY A 48 14.24 5.78 -10.04
N MET A 49 13.67 5.59 -8.84
CA MET A 49 13.50 6.63 -7.84
C MET A 49 14.51 6.49 -6.70
N GLY A 50 14.96 7.62 -6.16
CA GLY A 50 15.80 7.62 -4.95
C GLY A 50 15.11 7.01 -3.74
N GLN A 51 15.89 6.39 -2.85
CA GLN A 51 15.40 5.69 -1.65
C GLN A 51 14.50 6.57 -0.77
N SER A 52 14.83 7.85 -0.58
CA SER A 52 14.04 8.79 0.22
C SER A 52 12.61 8.97 -0.31
N ARG A 53 12.45 9.05 -1.63
CA ARG A 53 11.14 9.15 -2.28
C ARG A 53 10.36 7.85 -2.13
N VAL A 54 11.01 6.71 -2.33
CA VAL A 54 10.37 5.39 -2.13
C VAL A 54 9.89 5.23 -0.69
N SER A 55 10.75 5.54 0.30
CA SER A 55 10.40 5.48 1.72
C SER A 55 9.26 6.42 2.08
N TYR A 56 9.20 7.61 1.48
CA TYR A 56 8.06 8.52 1.65
C TYR A 56 6.76 7.90 1.14
N HIS A 57 6.73 7.36 -0.07
CA HIS A 57 5.54 6.71 -0.62
C HIS A 57 5.10 5.50 0.23
N MET A 58 6.04 4.66 0.66
CA MET A 58 5.76 3.52 1.55
C MET A 58 5.19 3.96 2.90
N ARG A 59 5.71 5.05 3.47
CA ARG A 59 5.16 5.64 4.69
C ARG A 59 3.72 6.09 4.51
N VAL A 60 3.41 6.80 3.41
CA VAL A 60 2.03 7.24 3.10
C VAL A 60 1.09 6.04 2.94
N LEU A 61 1.52 5.01 2.21
CA LEU A 61 0.74 3.78 2.05
C LEU A 61 0.52 3.05 3.38
N ARG A 62 1.53 3.01 4.27
CA ARG A 62 1.44 2.41 5.60
C ARG A 62 0.50 3.19 6.51
N GLU A 63 0.59 4.52 6.51
CA GLU A 63 -0.31 5.40 7.28
C GLU A 63 -1.77 5.29 6.80
N ALA A 64 -1.98 4.98 5.52
CA ALA A 64 -3.30 4.65 4.97
C ALA A 64 -3.75 3.21 5.26
N GLY A 65 -2.89 2.38 5.86
CA GLY A 65 -3.17 0.96 6.17
C GLY A 65 -3.18 0.05 4.95
N LEU A 66 -2.72 0.51 3.78
CA LEU A 66 -2.71 -0.26 2.53
C LEU A 66 -1.55 -1.26 2.45
N VAL A 67 -0.50 -1.04 3.24
CA VAL A 67 0.67 -1.94 3.31
C VAL A 67 1.07 -2.19 4.76
N ALA A 68 1.66 -3.36 5.01
CA ALA A 68 2.41 -3.63 6.23
C ALA A 68 3.91 -3.62 5.95
N GLU A 69 4.69 -3.38 6.99
CA GLU A 69 6.15 -3.44 6.93
C GLU A 69 6.68 -4.50 7.89
N LEU A 70 7.71 -5.22 7.46
CA LEU A 70 8.44 -6.19 8.25
C LEU A 70 9.93 -5.89 8.14
N GLN A 71 10.58 -5.67 9.29
CA GLN A 71 12.03 -5.54 9.33
C GLN A 71 12.69 -6.89 9.55
N VAL A 72 13.63 -7.24 8.66
CA VAL A 72 14.45 -8.45 8.72
C VAL A 72 15.91 -8.03 8.61
N GLY A 73 16.59 -7.96 9.76
CA GLY A 73 17.93 -7.40 9.86
C GLY A 73 17.94 -5.92 9.41
N LYS A 74 18.80 -5.59 8.44
CA LYS A 74 18.91 -4.22 7.89
C LYS A 74 17.88 -3.87 6.82
N TRP A 75 17.03 -4.81 6.43
CA TRP A 75 16.12 -4.67 5.30
C TRP A 75 14.68 -4.54 5.77
N THR A 76 13.94 -3.63 5.16
CA THR A 76 12.49 -3.51 5.35
C THR A 76 11.77 -4.07 4.13
N TYR A 77 10.81 -4.97 4.37
CA TYR A 77 9.95 -5.57 3.37
C TYR A 77 8.53 -5.04 3.54
N TYR A 78 7.87 -4.78 2.42
CA TYR A 78 6.48 -4.32 2.40
C TYR A 78 5.57 -5.39 1.80
N SER A 79 4.37 -5.52 2.34
CA SER A 79 3.35 -6.43 1.83
C SER A 79 1.99 -5.73 1.74
N LEU A 80 1.17 -6.15 0.79
CA LEU A 80 -0.15 -5.57 0.56
C LEU A 80 -1.16 -6.02 1.64
N GLN A 81 -1.87 -5.07 2.23
CA GLN A 81 -2.98 -5.34 3.15
C GLN A 81 -4.30 -5.42 2.39
N ARG A 82 -4.62 -6.58 1.83
CA ARG A 82 -5.78 -6.78 0.95
C ARG A 82 -7.11 -6.40 1.62
N TYR A 83 -7.28 -6.69 2.91
CA TYR A 83 -8.48 -6.34 3.67
C TYR A 83 -8.69 -4.83 3.86
N ALA A 84 -7.63 -4.03 3.74
CA ALA A 84 -7.74 -2.58 3.88
C ALA A 84 -8.55 -1.93 2.75
N LEU A 85 -8.44 -2.47 1.53
CA LEU A 85 -9.21 -2.00 0.37
C LEU A 85 -10.69 -2.34 0.49
N THR A 86 -11.04 -3.56 0.91
CA THR A 86 -12.44 -3.94 1.15
C THR A 86 -13.09 -3.03 2.20
N GLY A 87 -12.38 -2.76 3.30
CA GLY A 87 -12.86 -1.83 4.32
C GLY A 87 -13.04 -0.41 3.77
N PHE A 88 -12.10 0.09 2.97
CA PHE A 88 -12.21 1.40 2.33
C PHE A 88 -13.44 1.52 1.41
N ILE A 89 -13.68 0.52 0.55
CA ILE A 89 -14.83 0.53 -0.38
C ILE A 89 -16.14 0.58 0.40
N ARG A 90 -16.28 -0.28 1.42
CA ARG A 90 -17.46 -0.29 2.29
C ARG A 90 -17.65 1.05 3.01
N ASP A 91 -16.60 1.57 3.64
CA ASP A 91 -16.66 2.85 4.37
C ASP A 91 -16.99 4.03 3.42
N LEU A 92 -16.60 3.96 2.14
CA LEU A 92 -16.93 4.94 1.11
C LEU A 92 -18.38 4.81 0.66
N GLU A 93 -18.83 3.59 0.38
CA GLU A 93 -20.21 3.28 -0.01
C GLU A 93 -21.20 3.73 1.07
N ASP A 94 -20.96 3.37 2.33
CA ASP A 94 -21.78 3.76 3.48
C ASP A 94 -21.93 5.29 3.54
N ARG A 95 -20.86 6.04 3.27
CA ARG A 95 -20.89 7.51 3.31
C ARG A 95 -21.65 8.15 2.15
N LEU A 96 -21.52 7.60 0.95
CA LEU A 96 -22.17 8.16 -0.25
C LEU A 96 -23.64 7.76 -0.33
N THR A 97 -24.02 6.63 0.25
CA THR A 97 -25.40 6.13 0.24
C THR A 97 -26.19 6.55 1.48
N ALA A 98 -25.55 6.81 2.63
CA ALA A 98 -26.24 7.33 3.81
C ALA A 98 -26.86 8.73 3.60
N ALA A 99 -26.38 9.49 2.61
CA ALA A 99 -26.96 10.78 2.22
C ALA A 99 -28.20 10.66 1.32
N ALA A 100 -28.59 9.46 0.88
CA ALA A 100 -29.74 9.23 -0.01
C ALA A 100 -31.04 8.91 0.76
N GLY A 101 -31.08 9.16 2.06
CA GLY A 101 -32.18 8.80 2.97
C GLY A 101 -32.68 9.94 3.86
N GLU A 102 -32.78 11.16 3.35
CA GLU A 102 -33.54 12.27 3.95
C GLU A 102 -34.47 12.92 2.91
#